data_AF-A0A7C2VUJ2-F1
#
_entry.id   AF-A0A7C2VUJ2-F1
#
_cell.length_a   1.000
_cell.length_b   1.000
_cell.length_c   1.000
_cell.angle_alpha   90.00
_cell.angle_beta   90.00
_cell.angle_gamma   90.00
#
_symmetry.space_group_name_H-M   'P 1'
#
loop_
_entity.id
_entity.type
_entity.pdbx_description
1 polymer ?
#
loop_
_entity_poly.entity_id
_entity_poly.type
_entity_poly.pdbx_seq_one_letter_code
_entity_poly.pdbx_strand_id
1 'polypeptide(L)'
;MRHKLDKAKVPGEDTLRKGLIRELKKPKTRGEPDIVIEKPYPATVHLYVIWSKWEKLDHAARSRIILDAYTEVMGEKEALKVTVAMGLTRVEATGLGIK
;
A
#
# COMPACT_ATOMS: atom_id res chain seq x y z
N MET A 1 14.16 -24.75 -0.39
CA MET A 1 15.08 -23.63 -0.68
C MET A 1 14.23 -22.39 -0.93
N ARG A 2 14.04 -21.50 0.05
CA ARG A 2 13.34 -20.22 -0.17
C ARG A 2 14.38 -19.23 -0.65
N HIS A 3 14.35 -18.85 -1.92
CA HIS A 3 15.11 -17.70 -2.41
C HIS A 3 14.64 -16.48 -1.62
N LYS A 4 15.39 -16.11 -0.57
CA LYS A 4 15.42 -14.73 -0.11
C LYS A 4 16.02 -13.95 -1.27
N LEU A 5 15.16 -13.40 -2.14
CA LEU A 5 15.54 -12.19 -2.85
C LEU A 5 15.99 -11.24 -1.74
N ASP A 6 17.30 -10.96 -1.65
CA ASP A 6 17.82 -9.91 -0.78
C ASP A 6 17.22 -8.61 -1.31
N LYS A 7 16.04 -8.29 -0.79
CA LYS A 7 15.32 -7.06 -1.11
C LYS A 7 16.13 -5.95 -0.48
N ALA A 8 16.78 -5.13 -1.31
CA ALA A 8 17.41 -3.91 -0.82
C ALA A 8 16.37 -3.12 -0.01
N LYS A 9 16.62 -2.99 1.29
CA LYS A 9 15.78 -2.21 2.19
C LYS A 9 15.91 -0.75 1.77
N VAL A 10 14.79 -0.12 1.41
CA VAL A 10 14.86 1.26 0.93
C VAL A 10 14.97 2.20 2.13
N PRO A 11 15.79 3.26 2.09
CA PRO A 11 15.85 4.24 3.17
C PRO A 11 14.46 4.79 3.50
N GLY A 12 14.07 4.76 4.77
CA GLY A 12 12.76 5.25 5.23
C GLY A 12 11.60 4.27 5.09
N GLU A 13 11.82 3.05 4.58
CA GLU A 13 10.80 2.01 4.41
C GLU A 13 10.00 1.74 5.70
N ASP A 14 10.68 1.59 6.85
CA ASP A 14 10.02 1.38 8.14
C ASP A 14 9.13 2.56 8.56
N THR A 15 9.54 3.79 8.23
CA THR A 15 8.76 4.99 8.54
C THR A 15 7.48 5.03 7.72
N LEU A 16 7.57 4.64 6.44
CA LEU A 16 6.43 4.58 5.53
C LEU A 16 5.46 3.47 5.93
N ARG A 17 5.97 2.26 6.19
CA ARG A 17 5.19 1.14 6.71
C ARG A 17 4.45 1.50 8.01
N LYS A 18 5.16 2.09 8.99
CA LYS A 18 4.54 2.56 10.25
C LYS A 18 3.50 3.64 10.02
N GLY A 19 3.70 4.52 9.04
CA GLY A 19 2.71 5.52 8.63
C GLY A 19 1.42 4.87 8.14
N LEU A 20 1.53 3.88 7.25
CA LEU A 20 0.38 3.13 6.75
C LEU A 20 -0.32 2.32 7.83
N ILE A 21 0.41 1.63 8.69
CA ILE A 21 -0.19 0.87 9.80
C ILE A 21 -1.04 1.79 10.69
N ARG A 22 -0.55 3.00 10.99
CA ARG A 22 -1.33 3.97 11.77
C ARG A 22 -2.61 4.38 11.05
N GLU A 23 -2.52 4.66 9.75
CA GLU A 23 -3.66 5.08 8.95
C GLU A 23 -4.69 3.95 8.80
N LEU A 24 -4.25 2.72 8.51
CA LEU A 24 -5.11 1.54 8.42
C LEU A 24 -5.83 1.22 9.74
N LYS A 25 -5.16 1.42 10.89
CA LYS A 25 -5.76 1.22 12.22
C LYS A 25 -6.72 2.35 12.61
N LYS A 26 -6.44 3.57 12.19
CA LYS A 26 -7.21 4.76 12.53
C LYS A 26 -7.28 5.71 11.33
N PRO A 27 -8.18 5.43 10.37
CA PRO A 27 -8.29 6.24 9.16
C PRO A 27 -8.68 7.68 9.49
N LYS A 28 -8.01 8.62 8.84
CA LYS A 28 -8.34 10.03 8.87
C LYS A 28 -9.27 10.35 7.71
N THR A 29 -10.10 11.36 7.90
CA THR A 29 -11.03 11.82 6.86
C THR A 29 -10.34 12.68 5.80
N ARG A 30 -9.13 13.18 6.06
CA ARG A 30 -8.33 14.03 5.18
C ARG A 30 -6.84 13.87 5.42
N GLY A 31 -6.05 14.12 4.38
CA GLY A 31 -4.59 14.11 4.42
C GLY A 31 -4.00 12.87 3.78
N GLU A 32 -2.70 12.67 3.96
CA GLU A 32 -1.98 11.52 3.42
C GLU A 32 -1.45 10.61 4.55
N PRO A 33 -1.32 9.29 4.30
CA PRO A 33 -1.74 8.60 3.08
C PRO A 33 -3.26 8.51 2.95
N ASP A 34 -3.76 8.64 1.73
CA ASP A 34 -5.17 8.49 1.38
C ASP A 34 -5.36 7.08 0.80
N ILE A 35 -6.22 6.27 1.43
CA ILE A 35 -6.32 4.83 1.18
C ILE A 35 -7.68 4.53 0.54
N VAL A 36 -7.63 4.10 -0.71
CA VAL A 36 -8.81 3.67 -1.48
C VAL A 36 -8.83 2.15 -1.52
N ILE A 37 -9.96 1.57 -1.10
CA ILE A 37 -10.19 0.13 -1.10
C ILE A 37 -11.37 -0.16 -2.01
N GLU A 38 -11.12 -0.76 -3.16
CA GLU A 38 -12.17 -1.21 -4.08
C GLU A 38 -12.34 -2.72 -3.98
N LYS A 39 -13.57 -3.19 -4.19
CA LYS A 39 -13.93 -4.62 -4.22
C LYS A 39 -14.65 -4.94 -5.52
N PRO A 40 -13.92 -5.07 -6.64
CA PRO A 40 -14.53 -5.23 -7.96
C PRO A 40 -15.29 -6.56 -8.09
N TYR A 41 -14.84 -7.60 -7.37
CA TYR A 41 -15.50 -8.89 -7.28
C TYR A 41 -15.56 -9.38 -5.83
N PRO A 42 -16.49 -10.31 -5.51
CA PRO A 42 -16.47 -11.02 -4.23
C PRO A 42 -15.10 -11.62 -3.95
N ALA A 43 -14.60 -11.44 -2.73
CA ALA A 43 -13.29 -11.92 -2.27
C ALA A 43 -12.06 -11.32 -2.97
N THR A 44 -12.21 -10.23 -3.72
CA THR A 44 -11.06 -9.46 -4.26
C THR A 44 -11.00 -8.07 -3.63
N VAL A 45 -9.79 -7.59 -3.42
CA VAL A 45 -9.49 -6.27 -2.88
C VAL A 45 -8.44 -5.61 -3.77
N HIS A 46 -8.77 -4.42 -4.27
CA HIS A 46 -7.79 -3.50 -4.85
C HIS A 46 -7.48 -2.43 -3.82
N LEU A 47 -6.20 -2.29 -3.50
CA LEU A 47 -5.70 -1.37 -2.50
C LEU A 47 -4.83 -0.32 -3.17
N TYR A 48 -5.33 0.91 -3.22
CA TYR A 48 -4.56 2.06 -3.71
C TYR A 48 -4.21 2.95 -2.53
N VAL A 49 -2.94 3.34 -2.46
CA VAL A 49 -2.44 4.23 -1.41
C VAL A 49 -1.83 5.45 -2.06
N ILE A 50 -2.53 6.57 -1.94
CA ILE A 50 -2.13 7.85 -2.50
C ILE A 50 -1.27 8.58 -1.45
N TRP A 51 0.01 8.76 -1.76
CA TRP A 51 0.97 9.40 -0.84
C TRP A 51 2.12 10.08 -1.59
N SER A 52 2.35 11.37 -1.34
CA SER A 52 3.50 12.12 -1.87
C SER A 52 4.86 11.48 -1.55
N LYS A 53 4.98 10.75 -0.44
CA LYS A 53 6.24 10.10 -0.04
C LYS A 53 6.68 8.96 -0.96
N TRP A 54 5.86 8.59 -1.93
CA TRP A 54 6.19 7.59 -2.94
C TRP A 54 7.12 8.09 -4.05
N GLU A 55 7.29 9.41 -4.23
CA GLU A 55 8.04 10.02 -5.35
C GLU A 55 9.41 9.39 -5.64
N LYS A 56 10.13 8.95 -4.61
CA LYS A 56 11.49 8.40 -4.73
C LYS A 56 11.57 6.88 -4.69
N LEU A 57 10.43 6.20 -4.65
CA LEU A 57 10.34 4.75 -4.60
C LEU A 57 9.84 4.20 -5.92
N ASP A 58 10.38 3.05 -6.35
CA ASP A 58 9.80 2.29 -7.44
C ASP A 58 8.47 1.60 -7.03
N HIS A 59 7.70 1.16 -8.02
CA HIS A 59 6.40 0.53 -7.79
C HIS A 59 6.49 -0.77 -6.97
N ALA A 60 7.59 -1.53 -7.09
CA ALA A 60 7.75 -2.80 -6.38
C ALA A 60 7.95 -2.57 -4.87
N ALA A 61 8.78 -1.60 -4.49
CA ALA A 61 8.99 -1.18 -3.12
C ALA A 61 7.69 -0.63 -2.51
N ARG A 62 6.98 0.25 -3.22
CA ARG A 62 5.68 0.77 -2.77
C ARG A 62 4.68 -0.36 -2.50
N SER A 63 4.52 -1.28 -3.45
CA SER A 63 3.56 -2.40 -3.36
C SER A 63 3.90 -3.33 -2.18
N ARG A 64 5.19 -3.63 -1.99
CA ARG A 64 5.67 -4.40 -0.84
C ARG A 64 5.29 -3.73 0.48
N ILE A 65 5.62 -2.45 0.63
CA ILE A 65 5.36 -1.69 1.87
C ILE A 65 3.86 -1.68 2.20
N ILE A 66 3.02 -1.51 1.18
CA ILE A 66 1.56 -1.52 1.32
C ILE A 66 1.07 -2.89 1.76
N LEU A 67 1.50 -3.96 1.08
CA LEU A 67 1.06 -5.31 1.40
C LEU A 67 1.54 -5.75 2.80
N ASP A 68 2.77 -5.42 3.17
CA ASP A 68 3.31 -5.71 4.51
C ASP A 68 2.50 -4.98 5.60
N ALA A 69 2.21 -3.69 5.40
CA ALA A 69 1.39 -2.92 6.34
C ALA A 69 -0.05 -3.47 6.44
N TYR A 70 -0.66 -3.80 5.31
CA TYR A 70 -2.03 -4.34 5.26
C TYR A 70 -2.11 -5.70 5.94
N THR A 71 -1.15 -6.58 5.67
CA THR A 71 -1.05 -7.91 6.29
C THR A 71 -0.90 -7.81 7.81
N GLU A 72 -0.09 -6.85 8.30
CA GLU A 72 0.10 -6.64 9.72
C GLU A 72 -1.19 -6.18 10.44
N VAL A 73 -2.03 -5.39 9.78
CA VAL A 73 -3.26 -4.84 10.39
C VAL A 73 -4.46 -5.76 10.23
N MET A 74 -4.66 -6.34 9.04
CA MET A 74 -5.85 -7.11 8.67
C MET A 74 -5.65 -8.63 8.81
N GLY A 75 -4.39 -9.08 8.87
CA GLY A 75 -4.02 -10.49 8.92
C GLY A 75 -3.85 -11.13 7.54
N GLU A 76 -3.16 -12.27 7.50
CA GLU A 76 -2.80 -12.98 6.27
C GLU A 76 -4.02 -13.36 5.41
N LYS A 77 -5.12 -13.80 6.04
CA LYS A 77 -6.33 -14.23 5.33
C LYS A 77 -6.96 -13.10 4.50
N GLU A 78 -6.98 -11.89 5.03
CA GLU A 78 -7.48 -10.73 4.29
C GLU A 78 -6.47 -10.24 3.27
N ALA A 79 -5.18 -10.29 3.58
CA ALA A 79 -4.12 -9.95 2.62
C ALA A 79 -4.13 -10.84 1.37
N LEU A 80 -4.49 -12.12 1.50
CA LEU A 80 -4.65 -13.04 0.35
C LEU A 80 -5.74 -12.62 -0.65
N LYS A 81 -6.68 -11.77 -0.23
CA LYS A 81 -7.71 -11.22 -1.12
C LYS A 81 -7.21 -10.04 -1.94
N VAL A 82 -6.05 -9.48 -1.60
CA VAL A 82 -5.48 -8.32 -2.29
C VAL A 82 -4.92 -8.77 -3.63
N THR A 83 -5.62 -8.44 -4.71
CA THR A 83 -5.20 -8.74 -6.09
C THR A 83 -4.44 -7.57 -6.72
N VAL A 84 -4.64 -6.35 -6.21
CA VAL A 84 -3.92 -5.14 -6.63
C VAL A 84 -3.48 -4.38 -5.38
N ALA A 85 -2.19 -4.04 -5.31
CA ALA A 85 -1.65 -3.13 -4.31
C ALA A 85 -0.77 -2.10 -5.03
N MET A 86 -1.19 -0.83 -5.03
CA MET A 86 -0.51 0.23 -5.78
C MET A 86 -0.27 1.47 -4.92
N GLY A 87 0.99 1.88 -4.82
CA GLY A 87 1.36 3.16 -4.25
C GLY A 87 1.44 4.23 -5.32
N LEU A 88 0.61 5.25 -5.19
CA LEU A 88 0.40 6.31 -6.18
C LEU A 88 0.75 7.68 -5.60
N THR A 89 1.37 8.55 -6.39
CA THR A 89 1.31 9.99 -6.13
C THR A 89 -0.07 10.51 -6.52
N ARG A 90 -0.41 11.73 -6.08
CA ARG A 90 -1.71 12.34 -6.43
C ARG A 90 -1.86 12.55 -7.94
N VAL A 91 -0.76 12.83 -8.64
CA VAL A 91 -0.74 12.97 -10.11
C VAL A 91 -1.02 11.63 -10.77
N GLU A 92 -0.35 10.56 -10.34
CA GLU A 92 -0.56 9.20 -10.85
C GLU A 92 -2.01 8.72 -10.62
N ALA A 93 -2.55 8.93 -9.41
CA ALA A 93 -3.94 8.58 -9.09
C ALA A 93 -4.96 9.30 -9.97
N THR A 94 -4.76 10.60 -10.18
CA THR A 94 -5.62 11.40 -11.08
C THR A 94 -5.57 10.87 -12.51
N GLY A 95 -4.39 10.53 -13.03
CA GLY A 95 -4.23 9.97 -14.37
C GLY A 95 -4.91 8.61 -14.57
N LEU A 96 -5.04 7.84 -13.50
CA LEU A 96 -5.73 6.54 -13.49
C LEU A 96 -7.22 6.63 -13.12
N GLY A 97 -7.71 7.82 -12.78
CA GLY A 97 -9.10 8.02 -12.35
C GLY A 97 -9.41 7.50 -10.94
N ILE A 98 -8.39 7.22 -10.12
CA ILE A 98 -8.53 6.78 -8.73
C ILE A 98 -8.73 8.01 -7.84
N LYS A 99 -9.84 8.06 -7.08
CA LYS A 99 -10.25 9.22 -6.27
C LYS A 99 -10.80 8.81 -4.91
#